data_AF-H9GNE7-F1
#
_entry.id   AF-H9GNE7-F1
#
_cell.length_a   1.000
_cell.length_b   1.000
_cell.length_c   1.000
_cell.angle_alpha   90.00
_cell.angle_beta   90.00
_cell.angle_gamma   90.00
#
_symmetry.space_group_name_H-M   'P 1'
#
loop_
_entity.id
_entity.type
_entity.pdbx_description
1 polymer ?
#
loop_
_entity_poly.entity_id
_entity_poly.type
_entity_poly.pdbx_seq_one_letter_code
_entity_poly.pdbx_strand_id
1 'polypeptide(L)'
;HYHSMEVFTHYDLLDLNDTKVAEGHKASFCLEDTGCADGIEPQYGCSNYGEQGITAGCHDTYHHSIDCQWIDMSDVKHGEYILRINCNPNYEVSETDFTNNVMKCKCNYESDRVWVYNCHTANSYSDSIEEKFNHHKGLMTNLVS
;
A
#
# COMPACT_ATOMS: atom_id res chain seq x y z
N HIS A 1 -15.24 14.99 -9.11
CA HIS A 1 -14.93 15.67 -7.83
C HIS A 1 -13.54 16.30 -7.95
N TYR A 2 -13.11 17.10 -6.97
CA TYR A 2 -11.80 17.78 -6.97
C TYR A 2 -10.76 16.93 -6.23
N HIS A 3 -9.48 17.05 -6.58
CA HIS A 3 -8.38 16.30 -5.95
C HIS A 3 -7.55 17.28 -5.11
N SER A 4 -7.50 17.07 -3.80
CA SER A 4 -6.88 18.00 -2.85
C SER A 4 -5.37 17.83 -2.73
N MET A 5 -4.81 16.70 -3.16
CA MET A 5 -3.38 16.40 -3.21
C MET A 5 -2.96 15.91 -4.60
N GLU A 6 -1.69 15.94 -4.96
CA GLU A 6 -1.26 15.36 -6.24
C GLU A 6 -1.02 13.85 -6.08
N VAL A 7 -0.42 13.45 -4.96
CA VAL A 7 -0.07 12.05 -4.66
C VAL A 7 -0.45 11.73 -3.22
N PHE A 8 -1.38 10.80 -3.03
CA PHE A 8 -1.75 10.34 -1.68
C PHE A 8 -1.06 9.04 -1.30
N THR A 9 -0.90 8.12 -2.27
CA THR A 9 -0.23 6.83 -2.04
C THR A 9 0.64 6.42 -3.22
N HIS A 10 1.85 5.93 -2.92
CA HIS A 10 2.68 5.21 -3.89
C HIS A 10 2.43 3.70 -3.80
N TYR A 11 2.32 3.05 -4.96
CA TYR A 11 2.26 1.59 -5.07
C TYR A 11 3.52 1.11 -5.79
N ASP A 12 4.45 0.56 -5.04
CA ASP A 12 5.71 0.07 -5.59
C ASP A 12 5.72 -1.45 -5.60
N LEU A 13 6.17 -2.04 -6.71
CA LEU A 13 6.61 -3.43 -6.74
C LEU A 13 8.14 -3.45 -6.66
N LEU A 14 8.67 -4.11 -5.64
CA LEU A 14 10.10 -4.22 -5.39
C LEU A 14 10.58 -5.64 -5.67
N ASP A 15 11.77 -5.79 -6.22
CA ASP A 15 12.47 -7.07 -6.21
C ASP A 15 12.98 -7.43 -4.80
N LEU A 16 13.57 -8.62 -4.66
CA LEU A 16 14.11 -9.09 -3.37
C LEU A 16 15.36 -8.32 -2.89
N ASN A 17 15.90 -7.42 -3.71
CA ASN A 17 16.99 -6.51 -3.35
C ASN A 17 16.46 -5.10 -3.02
N ASP A 18 15.16 -4.97 -2.75
CA ASP A 18 14.46 -3.70 -2.51
C ASP A 18 14.53 -2.69 -3.69
N THR A 19 14.84 -3.17 -4.90
CA THR A 19 14.87 -2.33 -6.09
C THR A 19 13.48 -2.25 -6.72
N LYS A 20 13.01 -1.02 -6.98
CA LYS A 20 11.72 -0.82 -7.65
C LYS A 20 11.77 -1.34 -9.09
N VAL A 21 10.87 -2.29 -9.41
CA VAL A 21 10.75 -2.89 -10.74
C VAL A 21 9.50 -2.43 -11.49
N ALA A 22 8.47 -2.02 -10.76
CA ALA A 22 7.29 -1.39 -11.32
C ALA A 22 6.70 -0.42 -10.30
N GLU A 23 5.95 0.54 -10.82
CA GLU A 23 5.37 1.62 -10.05
C GLU A 23 3.96 1.90 -10.57
N GLY A 24 3.03 1.98 -9.64
CA GLY A 24 1.73 2.56 -9.83
C GLY A 24 1.58 3.70 -8.84
N HIS A 25 0.71 4.64 -9.17
CA HIS A 25 0.43 5.76 -8.31
C HIS A 25 -1.06 5.96 -8.20
N LYS A 26 -1.48 6.26 -6.98
CA LYS A 26 -2.74 6.94 -6.79
C LYS A 26 -2.46 8.44 -6.83
N ALA A 27 -2.69 9.05 -7.99
CA ALA A 27 -2.98 10.48 -8.03
C ALA A 27 -4.12 10.72 -7.04
N SER A 28 -3.99 11.69 -6.13
CA SER A 28 -4.94 11.77 -5.01
C SER A 28 -6.37 11.80 -5.54
N PHE A 29 -7.24 11.06 -4.89
CA PHE A 29 -8.66 11.18 -5.09
C PHE A 29 -9.22 12.09 -3.98
N CYS A 30 -10.50 12.41 -4.10
CA CYS A 30 -11.32 13.00 -3.05
C CYS A 30 -11.08 12.38 -1.65
N LEU A 31 -10.62 13.12 -0.64
CA LEU A 31 -10.63 12.59 0.74
C LEU A 31 -12.04 12.70 1.32
N GLU A 32 -12.70 11.55 1.58
CA GLU A 32 -14.03 11.48 2.18
C GLU A 32 -14.22 10.35 3.19
N ASP A 33 -15.22 10.51 4.05
CA ASP A 33 -15.59 9.50 5.04
C ASP A 33 -16.49 8.41 4.41
N THR A 34 -15.87 7.41 3.79
CA THR A 34 -16.60 6.28 3.18
C THR A 34 -17.20 5.30 4.19
N GLY A 35 -16.67 5.30 5.42
CA GLY A 35 -17.15 4.49 6.54
C GLY A 35 -16.50 4.93 7.85
N CYS A 36 -17.19 4.68 8.96
CA CYS A 36 -16.78 5.10 10.30
C CYS A 36 -17.02 4.00 11.33
N ALA A 37 -16.24 4.02 12.41
CA ALA A 37 -16.49 3.19 13.57
C ALA A 37 -17.84 3.51 14.22
N ASP A 38 -18.42 2.54 14.94
CA ASP A 38 -19.72 2.69 15.59
C ASP A 38 -19.77 3.92 16.49
N GLY A 39 -20.78 4.78 16.26
CA GLY A 39 -20.99 6.01 17.03
C GLY A 39 -20.19 7.23 16.56
N ILE A 40 -19.41 7.12 15.47
CA ILE A 40 -18.75 8.24 14.82
C ILE A 40 -19.55 8.64 13.57
N GLU A 41 -19.91 9.92 13.48
CA GLU A 41 -20.63 10.47 12.33
C GLU A 41 -19.64 10.98 11.27
N PRO A 42 -19.86 10.67 9.98
CA PRO A 42 -19.05 11.19 8.88
C PRO A 42 -19.23 12.71 8.73
N GLN A 43 -18.16 13.42 8.41
CA GLN A 43 -18.16 14.89 8.24
C GLN A 43 -17.75 15.31 6.82
N TYR A 44 -16.86 14.56 6.18
CA TYR A 44 -16.28 14.92 4.89
C TYR A 44 -16.88 14.12 3.74
N GLY A 45 -17.10 14.80 2.61
CA GLY A 45 -17.70 14.21 1.42
C GLY A 45 -17.51 15.11 0.21
N CYS A 46 -16.97 14.58 -0.89
CA CYS A 46 -16.59 15.43 -2.01
C CYS A 46 -17.68 15.66 -3.04
N SER A 47 -18.86 15.07 -2.83
CA SER A 47 -20.04 15.37 -3.63
C SER A 47 -20.35 16.87 -3.57
N ASN A 48 -20.73 17.45 -4.70
CA ASN A 48 -21.07 18.88 -4.81
C ASN A 48 -19.98 19.86 -4.33
N TYR A 49 -18.69 19.54 -4.52
CA TYR A 49 -17.57 20.36 -4.04
C TYR A 49 -17.54 20.53 -2.52
N GLY A 50 -18.01 19.51 -1.79
CA GLY A 50 -17.91 19.48 -0.34
C GLY A 50 -16.46 19.46 0.16
N GLU A 51 -16.32 19.75 1.45
CA GLU A 51 -15.03 19.75 2.13
C GLU A 51 -14.44 18.33 2.14
N GLN A 52 -13.11 18.27 2.03
CA GLN A 52 -12.37 17.03 2.00
C GLN A 52 -11.60 16.82 3.30
N GLY A 53 -11.52 15.57 3.71
CA GLY A 53 -10.84 15.15 4.92
C GLY A 53 -11.22 13.73 5.30
N ILE A 54 -10.59 13.24 6.36
CA ILE A 54 -10.96 11.97 6.99
C ILE A 54 -11.17 12.28 8.47
N THR A 55 -12.39 12.04 8.94
CA THR A 55 -12.77 12.25 10.34
C THR A 55 -12.04 11.22 11.21
N ALA A 56 -11.63 11.64 12.42
CA ALA A 56 -11.00 10.73 13.37
C ALA A 56 -11.95 9.57 13.72
N GLY A 57 -11.52 8.33 13.44
CA GLY A 57 -12.37 7.13 13.57
C GLY A 57 -13.11 6.71 12.30
N CYS A 58 -12.91 7.43 11.20
CA CYS A 58 -13.39 7.09 9.86
C CYS A 58 -12.27 6.62 8.94
N HIS A 59 -12.64 6.13 7.77
CA HIS A 59 -11.73 5.68 6.72
C HIS A 59 -12.23 6.06 5.33
N ASP A 60 -11.29 6.21 4.40
CA ASP A 60 -11.56 6.41 2.98
C ASP A 60 -11.21 5.12 2.21
N THR A 61 -12.22 4.44 1.66
CA THR A 61 -12.08 3.18 0.93
C THR A 61 -12.24 3.42 -0.56
N TYR A 62 -11.18 3.10 -1.29
CA TYR A 62 -11.20 3.09 -2.74
C TYR A 62 -11.42 1.70 -3.28
N HIS A 63 -12.51 1.56 -4.02
CA HIS A 63 -12.83 0.30 -4.65
C HIS A 63 -11.85 0.00 -5.80
N HIS A 64 -11.48 -1.27 -5.94
CA HIS A 64 -10.54 -1.77 -6.96
C HIS A 64 -10.99 -1.48 -8.41
N SER A 65 -12.29 -1.24 -8.63
CA SER A 65 -12.85 -0.95 -9.95
C SER A 65 -12.69 0.50 -10.40
N ILE A 66 -12.07 1.35 -9.58
CA ILE A 66 -11.83 2.75 -9.90
C ILE A 66 -10.57 2.84 -10.76
N ASP A 67 -10.63 3.63 -11.84
CA ASP A 67 -9.52 3.81 -12.77
C ASP A 67 -8.25 4.32 -12.08
N CYS A 68 -7.10 3.96 -12.66
CA CYS A 68 -5.76 4.38 -12.22
C CYS A 68 -5.33 3.84 -10.84
N GLN A 69 -5.95 2.77 -10.35
CA GLN A 69 -5.62 2.09 -9.08
C GLN A 69 -4.82 0.80 -9.27
N TRP A 70 -3.86 0.79 -10.19
CA TRP A 70 -3.07 -0.41 -10.47
C TRP A 70 -1.59 -0.09 -10.68
N ILE A 71 -0.78 -1.11 -10.45
CA ILE A 71 0.60 -1.18 -10.95
C ILE A 71 0.51 -1.88 -12.30
N ASP A 72 1.04 -1.26 -13.35
CA ASP A 72 1.15 -1.94 -14.65
C ASP A 72 2.24 -3.01 -14.57
N MET A 73 1.86 -4.25 -14.85
CA MET A 73 2.70 -5.44 -14.76
C MET A 73 3.13 -5.96 -16.14
N SER A 74 2.80 -5.25 -17.23
CA SER A 74 3.00 -5.72 -18.60
C SER A 74 4.46 -6.04 -18.94
N ASP A 75 5.39 -5.26 -18.38
CA ASP A 75 6.85 -5.41 -18.60
C ASP A 75 7.56 -6.13 -17.44
N VAL A 76 6.81 -6.59 -16.43
CA VAL A 76 7.36 -7.29 -15.26
C VAL A 76 7.45 -8.78 -15.56
N LYS A 77 8.60 -9.39 -15.25
CA LYS A 77 8.78 -10.85 -15.40
C LYS A 77 8.04 -11.61 -14.28
N HIS A 78 7.70 -12.87 -14.52
CA HIS A 78 7.23 -13.73 -13.44
C HIS A 78 8.31 -13.93 -12.38
N GLY A 79 7.93 -13.96 -11.11
CA GLY A 79 8.86 -14.01 -10.00
C GLY A 79 8.25 -13.64 -8.67
N GLU A 80 9.12 -13.56 -7.66
CA GLU A 80 8.75 -13.10 -6.33
C GLU A 80 9.18 -11.67 -6.11
N TYR A 81 8.30 -10.92 -5.47
CA TYR A 81 8.39 -9.48 -5.28
C TYR A 81 7.83 -9.10 -3.91
N ILE A 82 8.12 -7.88 -3.49
CA ILE A 82 7.47 -7.21 -2.38
C ILE A 82 6.56 -6.12 -2.93
N LEU A 83 5.26 -6.22 -2.65
CA LEU A 83 4.33 -5.10 -2.88
C LEU A 83 4.46 -4.15 -1.69
N ARG A 84 4.76 -2.89 -1.97
CA ARG A 84 4.84 -1.81 -0.97
C ARG A 84 3.80 -0.74 -1.27
N ILE A 85 3.00 -0.40 -0.29
CA ILE A 85 2.10 0.76 -0.33
C ILE A 85 2.60 1.77 0.70
N ASN A 86 2.83 3.01 0.27
CA ASN A 86 3.26 4.09 1.16
C ASN A 86 2.26 5.24 1.12
N CYS A 87 1.59 5.48 2.25
CA CYS A 87 0.64 6.57 2.42
C CYS A 87 1.35 7.87 2.81
N ASN A 88 0.89 9.00 2.25
CA ASN A 88 1.46 10.33 2.49
C ASN A 88 3.01 10.33 2.37
N PRO A 89 3.57 9.83 1.26
CA PRO A 89 5.00 9.56 1.14
C PRO A 89 5.88 10.81 1.22
N ASN A 90 5.31 11.99 0.94
CA ASN A 90 5.98 13.28 0.94
C ASN A 90 5.77 14.07 2.24
N TYR A 91 5.06 13.51 3.24
CA TYR A 91 4.73 14.19 4.50
C TYR A 91 3.97 15.51 4.28
N GLU A 92 3.14 15.58 3.24
CA GLU A 92 2.36 16.77 2.87
C GLU A 92 1.25 17.04 3.89
N VAL A 93 0.75 15.98 4.54
CA VAL A 93 -0.18 16.06 5.67
C VAL A 93 0.56 15.74 6.96
N SER A 94 0.30 16.51 8.02
CA SER A 94 0.88 16.24 9.34
C SER A 94 0.17 15.08 10.03
N GLU A 95 0.94 14.09 10.49
CA GLU A 95 0.43 12.92 11.21
C GLU A 95 1.13 12.78 12.56
N THR A 96 0.49 12.13 13.52
CA THR A 96 1.07 11.88 14.85
C THR A 96 2.14 10.81 14.84
N ASP A 97 2.07 9.89 13.88
CA ASP A 97 3.01 8.79 13.66
C ASP A 97 3.08 8.55 12.16
N PHE A 98 4.29 8.46 11.62
CA PHE A 98 4.54 8.12 10.22
C PHE A 98 5.12 6.70 10.06
N THR A 99 5.43 6.02 11.17
CA THR A 99 6.07 4.69 11.16
C THR A 99 5.12 3.57 10.71
N ASN A 100 3.81 3.84 10.68
CA ASN A 100 2.74 2.94 10.22
C ASN A 100 2.25 3.23 8.79
N ASN A 101 2.81 4.23 8.09
CA ASN A 101 2.33 4.63 6.76
C ASN A 101 2.70 3.64 5.64
N VAL A 102 3.65 2.74 5.91
CA VAL A 102 4.11 1.75 4.94
C VAL A 102 3.49 0.40 5.24
N MET A 103 2.86 -0.17 4.22
CA MET A 103 2.39 -1.55 4.19
C MET A 103 3.25 -2.36 3.22
N LYS A 104 3.66 -3.57 3.62
CA LYS A 104 4.36 -4.54 2.76
C LYS A 104 3.60 -5.86 2.68
N CYS A 105 3.54 -6.44 1.49
CA CYS A 105 3.07 -7.80 1.24
C CYS A 105 4.09 -8.58 0.41
N LYS A 106 4.11 -9.91 0.57
CA LYS A 106 4.72 -10.78 -0.43
C LYS A 106 3.84 -10.85 -1.66
N CYS A 107 4.44 -10.78 -2.83
CA CYS A 107 3.79 -10.85 -4.12
C CYS A 107 4.47 -11.93 -4.96
N ASN A 108 3.75 -13.00 -5.30
CA ASN A 108 4.22 -14.03 -6.23
C ASN A 108 3.46 -13.87 -7.55
N TYR A 109 4.17 -13.50 -8.61
CA TYR A 109 3.63 -13.32 -9.94
C TYR A 109 3.92 -14.56 -10.79
N GLU A 110 2.88 -15.34 -11.04
CA GLU A 110 2.89 -16.54 -11.88
C GLU A 110 2.35 -16.22 -13.29
N SER A 111 2.25 -17.22 -14.16
CA SER A 111 1.92 -17.02 -15.58
C SER A 111 0.59 -16.35 -15.87
N ASP A 112 -0.40 -16.54 -15.02
CA ASP A 112 -1.79 -16.11 -15.22
C ASP A 112 -2.39 -15.48 -13.96
N ARG A 113 -1.59 -15.35 -12.89
CA ARG A 113 -2.09 -15.03 -11.57
C ARG A 113 -1.05 -14.38 -10.67
N VAL A 114 -1.53 -13.49 -9.81
CA VAL A 114 -0.75 -12.89 -8.73
C VAL A 114 -1.29 -13.37 -7.39
N TRP A 115 -0.38 -13.73 -6.48
CA TRP A 115 -0.70 -14.03 -5.09
C TRP A 115 -0.10 -12.98 -4.18
N VAL A 116 -0.95 -12.32 -3.40
CA VAL A 116 -0.53 -11.32 -2.42
C VAL A 116 -0.84 -11.85 -1.02
N TYR A 117 0.16 -11.91 -0.14
CA TYR A 117 0.03 -12.54 1.17
C TYR A 117 1.00 -11.95 2.20
N ASN A 118 0.76 -12.27 3.48
CA ASN A 118 1.53 -11.75 4.63
C ASN A 118 1.63 -10.22 4.66
N CYS A 119 0.55 -9.54 4.28
CA CYS A 119 0.46 -8.08 4.32
C CYS A 119 0.47 -7.57 5.76
N HIS A 120 1.25 -6.53 6.02
CA HIS A 120 1.35 -5.91 7.35
C HIS A 120 1.91 -4.49 7.23
N THR A 121 1.66 -3.65 8.24
CA THR A 121 2.34 -2.34 8.34
C THR A 121 3.75 -2.53 8.88
N ALA A 122 4.68 -1.67 8.49
CA ALA A 122 6.11 -1.79 8.82
C ALA A 122 6.39 -1.86 10.34
N ASN A 123 5.52 -1.31 11.18
CA ASN A 123 5.63 -1.34 12.64
C ASN A 123 4.83 -2.46 13.33
N SER A 124 4.16 -3.34 12.56
CA SER A 124 3.35 -4.44 13.12
C SER A 124 4.18 -5.60 13.67
N TYR A 125 5.43 -5.75 13.22
CA TYR A 125 6.29 -6.89 13.54
C TYR A 125 7.57 -6.49 14.26
N SER A 126 8.10 -7.40 15.09
CA SER A 126 9.47 -7.27 15.61
C SER A 126 10.49 -7.38 14.48
N ASP A 127 11.66 -6.75 14.63
CA ASP A 127 12.76 -6.82 13.67
C ASP A 127 13.08 -8.25 13.19
N SER A 128 13.06 -9.23 14.11
CA SER A 128 13.33 -10.64 13.79
C SER A 128 12.30 -11.30 12.86
N ILE A 129 11.06 -10.81 12.85
CA ILE A 129 9.98 -11.30 11.99
C ILE A 129 10.04 -10.56 10.65
N GLU A 130 10.37 -9.28 10.66
CA GLU A 130 10.61 -8.48 9.46
C GLU A 130 11.81 -9.02 8.66
N GLU A 131 12.90 -9.39 9.34
CA GLU A 131 14.02 -10.10 8.72
C GLU A 131 13.57 -11.41 8.06
N LYS A 132 12.74 -12.22 8.72
CA LYS A 132 12.22 -13.47 8.13
C LYS A 132 11.27 -13.21 6.96
N PHE A 133 10.53 -12.10 7.00
CA PHE A 133 9.68 -11.67 5.89
C PHE A 133 10.55 -11.37 4.66
N ASN A 134 11.58 -10.53 4.82
CA ASN A 134 12.49 -10.11 3.75
C ASN A 134 13.43 -11.24 3.28
N HIS A 135 13.86 -12.13 4.19
CA HIS A 135 14.89 -13.14 3.93
C HIS A 135 14.34 -14.53 3.51
N HIS A 136 13.07 -14.64 3.13
CA HIS A 136 12.54 -15.93 2.68
C HIS A 136 12.91 -16.25 1.21
N LYS A 137 14.19 -16.55 1.00
CA LYS A 137 14.68 -17.56 0.05
C LYS A 137 16.09 -17.98 0.45
N GLY A 138 16.21 -19.16 1.06
CA GLY A 138 17.50 -19.75 1.39
C GLY A 138 17.50 -20.71 2.58
N LEU A 139 16.67 -21.76 2.57
CA LEU A 139 17.18 -23.02 3.09
C LEU A 139 18.36 -23.37 2.18
N MET A 140 19.55 -23.03 2.66
CA MET A 140 20.82 -23.50 2.14
C MET A 140 20.77 -25.03 2.13
N THR A 141 20.34 -25.64 1.03
CA THR A 141 20.79 -27.00 0.69
C THR A 141 22.21 -26.88 0.17
N ASN A 142 23.12 -26.49 1.06
CA ASN A 142 24.54 -26.67 0.98
C ASN A 142 25.05 -26.91 2.40
N LEU A 143 24.62 -28.05 2.97
CA LEU A 143 25.32 -28.75 4.06
C LEU A 143 25.28 -30.27 3.77
N VAL A 144 26.28 -30.71 3.00
CA VAL A 144 27.20 -31.84 3.22
C VAL A 144 26.62 -33.20 3.66
N SER A 145 26.64 -34.20 2.77
CA SER A 145 27.70 -35.24 2.68
C SER A 145 27.48 -36.15 1.48
#